data_AF-A0A059BVW7-F1
#
_entry.id   AF-A0A059BVW7-F1
#
_cell.length_a   1.000
_cell.length_b   1.000
_cell.length_c   1.000
_cell.angle_alpha   90.00
_cell.angle_beta   90.00
_cell.angle_gamma   90.00
#
_symmetry.space_group_name_H-M   'P 1'
#
loop_
_entity.id
_entity.type
_entity.pdbx_description
1 polymer ?
#
loop_
_entity_poly.entity_id
_entity_poly.type
_entity_poly.pdbx_seq_one_letter_code
_entity_poly.pdbx_strand_id
1 'polypeptide(L)'
;MEVGWRRTKAIDTTKPKGYAIADFLEKLEGLMGREFGSADLLAKTGEMVAERAREEAELLREGGEVEERTVTELFRVLRLMEMDLAMVRAAVQPETLAERLEQARARCRQAILVANSF
;
A
#
# COMPACT_ATOMS: atom_id res chain seq x y z
N MET A 1 35.81 -4.03 28.35
CA MET A 1 36.03 -3.05 27.27
C MET A 1 34.87 -3.16 26.30
N GLU A 2 33.81 -2.36 26.49
CA GLU A 2 32.74 -2.25 25.49
C GLU A 2 33.19 -1.25 24.44
N VAL A 3 33.74 -1.75 23.32
CA VAL A 3 33.95 -0.94 22.12
C VAL A 3 32.65 -0.99 21.32
N GLY A 4 31.62 -0.31 21.81
CA GLY A 4 30.40 -0.04 21.07
C GLY A 4 30.44 1.41 20.57
N TRP A 5 30.46 1.62 19.25
CA TRP A 5 30.35 2.95 18.67
C TRP A 5 29.02 3.58 19.09
N ARG A 6 29.04 4.43 20.14
CA ARG A 6 27.86 5.20 20.53
C ARG A 6 27.54 6.18 19.40
N ARG A 7 26.33 6.07 18.83
CA ARG A 7 25.84 7.01 17.82
C ARG A 7 25.85 8.42 18.40
N THR A 8 26.55 9.33 17.73
CA THR A 8 26.69 10.74 18.14
C THR A 8 25.60 11.64 17.56
N LYS A 9 24.80 11.15 16.61
CA LYS A 9 23.64 11.86 16.04
C LYS A 9 22.35 11.16 16.44
N ALA A 10 21.39 11.96 16.91
CA ALA A 10 20.03 11.50 17.10
C ALA A 10 19.43 11.13 15.74
N ILE A 11 18.73 9.99 15.69
CA ILE A 11 17.95 9.60 14.52
C ILE A 11 16.55 10.11 14.75
N ASP A 12 16.03 10.85 13.78
CA ASP A 12 14.63 11.18 13.77
C ASP A 12 13.82 9.91 13.48
N THR A 13 13.06 9.48 14.47
CA THR A 13 12.17 8.31 14.38
C THR A 13 10.72 8.72 14.21
N THR A 14 10.44 10.01 13.97
CA THR A 14 9.08 10.45 13.67
C THR A 14 8.64 9.84 12.35
N LYS A 15 7.44 9.25 12.37
CA LYS A 15 6.82 8.66 11.19
C LYS A 15 5.99 9.74 10.51
N PRO A 16 6.06 9.88 9.17
CA PRO A 16 5.14 10.75 8.44
C PRO A 16 3.70 10.29 8.64
N LYS A 17 2.74 11.20 8.42
CA LYS A 17 1.31 10.95 8.69
C LYS A 17 0.78 9.71 7.96
N GLY A 18 1.07 9.59 6.68
CA GLY A 18 0.64 8.45 5.86
C GLY A 18 1.47 7.17 6.02
N TYR A 19 2.41 7.11 6.98
CA TYR A 19 3.30 5.95 7.17
C TYR A 19 2.54 4.63 7.29
N ALA A 20 1.45 4.60 8.08
CA ALA A 20 0.70 3.36 8.31
C ALA A 20 0.08 2.83 7.01
N ILE A 21 -0.49 3.73 6.21
CA ILE A 21 -1.09 3.43 4.91
C ILE A 21 -0.01 2.93 3.94
N ALA A 22 1.13 3.64 3.86
CA ALA A 22 2.25 3.25 3.03
C ALA A 22 2.79 1.86 3.41
N ASP A 23 2.96 1.58 4.70
CA ASP A 23 3.43 0.28 5.21
C ASP A 23 2.48 -0.89 4.85
N PHE A 24 1.16 -0.69 4.90
CA PHE A 24 0.21 -1.71 4.44
C PHE A 24 0.32 -1.96 2.94
N LEU A 25 0.40 -0.89 2.15
CA LEU A 25 0.47 -0.98 0.69
C LEU A 25 1.81 -1.55 0.20
N GLU A 26 2.92 -1.24 0.86
CA GLU A 26 4.24 -1.82 0.58
C GLU A 26 4.24 -3.33 0.83
N LYS A 27 3.60 -3.78 1.92
CA LYS A 27 3.45 -5.21 2.20
C LYS A 27 2.61 -5.92 1.14
N LEU A 28 1.53 -5.28 0.67
CA LEU A 28 0.70 -5.81 -0.42
C LEU A 28 1.47 -5.86 -1.74
N GLU A 29 2.20 -4.79 -2.10
CA GLU A 29 3.04 -4.75 -3.29
C GLU A 29 4.07 -5.88 -3.28
N GLY A 30 4.75 -6.05 -2.14
CA GLY A 30 5.72 -7.13 -1.94
C GLY A 30 5.07 -8.52 -1.91
N LEU A 31 3.79 -8.67 -1.57
CA LEU A 31 3.03 -9.92 -1.71
C LEU A 31 2.76 -10.25 -3.17
N MET A 32 2.42 -9.27 -4.00
CA MET A 32 2.18 -9.47 -5.43
C MET A 32 3.47 -9.79 -6.21
N GLY A 33 4.63 -9.36 -5.71
CA GLY A 33 5.93 -9.65 -6.32
C GLY A 33 6.48 -11.06 -6.02
N ARG A 34 5.75 -11.90 -5.29
CA ARG A 34 6.13 -13.28 -4.92
C ARG A 34 4.99 -14.24 -5.24
N GLU A 35 5.31 -15.53 -5.34
CA GLU A 35 4.27 -16.56 -5.40
C GLU A 35 3.54 -16.61 -4.05
N PHE A 36 2.34 -16.03 -4.00
CA PHE A 36 1.51 -15.96 -2.80
C PHE A 36 0.18 -16.65 -3.02
N GLY A 37 0.03 -17.83 -2.40
CA GLY A 37 -1.23 -18.56 -2.34
C GLY A 37 -1.92 -18.69 -3.70
N SER A 38 -3.23 -18.40 -3.72
CA SER A 38 -4.02 -18.31 -4.95
C SER A 38 -4.32 -16.86 -5.32
N ALA A 39 -4.64 -16.61 -6.59
CA ALA A 39 -5.10 -15.30 -7.07
C ALA A 39 -6.34 -14.81 -6.29
N ASP A 40 -7.24 -15.72 -5.91
CA ASP A 40 -8.38 -15.43 -5.02
C ASP A 40 -7.94 -14.90 -3.66
N LEU A 41 -6.97 -15.56 -3.01
CA LEU A 41 -6.47 -15.17 -1.70
C LEU A 41 -5.76 -13.82 -1.76
N LEU A 42 -4.97 -13.59 -2.82
CA LEU A 42 -4.29 -12.33 -3.05
C LEU A 42 -5.27 -11.18 -3.25
N ALA A 43 -6.30 -11.38 -4.08
CA ALA A 43 -7.35 -10.40 -4.30
C ALA A 43 -8.09 -10.08 -2.99
N LYS A 44 -8.45 -11.11 -2.21
CA LYS A 44 -9.11 -10.90 -0.91
C LYS A 44 -8.23 -10.13 0.07
N THR A 45 -6.94 -10.43 0.10
CA THR A 45 -5.96 -9.71 0.92
C THR A 45 -5.90 -8.24 0.51
N GLY A 46 -5.90 -7.95 -0.79
CA GLY A 46 -5.87 -6.58 -1.27
C GLY A 46 -7.14 -5.78 -0.96
N GLU A 47 -8.33 -6.41 -0.95
CA GLU A 47 -9.56 -5.78 -0.45
C GLU A 47 -9.41 -5.35 1.01
N MET A 48 -8.90 -6.26 1.87
CA MET A 48 -8.71 -5.97 3.29
C MET A 48 -7.68 -4.85 3.53
N VAL A 49 -6.59 -4.83 2.75
CA VAL A 49 -5.59 -3.77 2.81
C VAL A 49 -6.18 -2.43 2.33
N ALA A 50 -6.98 -2.43 1.26
CA ALA A 50 -7.63 -1.22 0.75
C ALA A 50 -8.65 -0.66 1.76
N GLU A 51 -9.44 -1.51 2.40
CA GLU A 51 -10.35 -1.13 3.49
C GLU A 51 -9.57 -0.50 4.65
N ARG A 52 -8.52 -1.18 5.12
CA ARG A 52 -7.68 -0.68 6.22
C ARG A 52 -7.00 0.66 5.88
N ALA A 53 -6.50 0.80 4.65
CA ALA A 53 -5.91 2.05 4.18
C ALA A 53 -6.92 3.20 4.16
N ARG A 54 -8.19 2.94 3.85
CA ARG A 54 -9.26 3.94 3.92
C ARG A 54 -9.56 4.34 5.36
N GLU A 55 -9.68 3.38 6.27
CA GLU A 55 -9.91 3.65 7.70
C GLU A 55 -8.84 4.58 8.27
N GLU A 56 -7.56 4.29 8.03
CA GLU A 56 -6.46 5.14 8.52
C GLU A 56 -6.48 6.54 7.89
N ALA A 57 -6.81 6.65 6.60
CA ALA A 57 -6.90 7.95 5.94
C ALA A 57 -8.08 8.79 6.46
N GLU A 58 -9.21 8.16 6.76
CA GLU A 58 -10.37 8.80 7.39
C GLU A 58 -10.00 9.34 8.79
N LEU A 59 -9.29 8.56 9.61
CA LEU A 59 -8.82 9.00 10.92
C LEU A 59 -7.94 10.26 10.82
N LEU A 60 -6.99 10.28 9.88
CA LEU A 60 -6.14 11.45 9.64
C LEU A 60 -6.96 12.66 9.15
N ARG A 61 -7.97 12.43 8.31
CA ARG A 61 -8.85 13.48 7.78
C ARG A 61 -9.70 14.09 8.90
N GLU A 62 -10.33 13.26 9.71
CA GLU A 62 -11.15 13.68 10.86
C GLU A 62 -10.31 14.43 11.91
N GLY A 63 -9.05 14.04 12.07
CA GLY A 63 -8.07 14.76 12.89
C GLY A 63 -7.58 16.10 12.31
N GLY A 64 -7.97 16.44 11.07
CA GLY A 64 -7.47 17.63 10.37
C GLY A 64 -5.99 17.55 10.01
N GLU A 65 -5.42 16.35 9.99
CA GLU A 65 -4.00 16.13 9.73
C GLU A 65 -3.68 16.15 8.24
N VAL A 66 -4.65 15.88 7.37
CA VAL A 66 -4.45 15.77 5.92
C VAL A 66 -5.55 16.50 5.14
N GLU A 67 -5.22 16.95 3.93
CA GLU A 67 -6.19 17.62 3.06
C GLU A 67 -7.19 16.64 2.44
N GLU A 68 -8.46 17.04 2.37
CA GLU A 68 -9.55 16.29 1.72
C GLU A 68 -9.19 15.82 0.30
N ARG A 69 -8.51 16.69 -0.45
CA ARG A 69 -8.10 16.40 -1.83
C ARG A 69 -7.15 15.20 -1.90
N THR A 70 -6.19 15.11 -0.98
CA THR A 70 -5.19 14.04 -0.96
C THR A 70 -5.82 12.72 -0.54
N VAL A 71 -6.78 12.75 0.40
CA VAL A 71 -7.59 11.57 0.78
C VAL A 71 -8.44 11.08 -0.40
N THR A 72 -9.10 12.00 -1.10
CA THR A 72 -9.87 11.68 -2.32
C THR A 72 -8.98 11.04 -3.39
N GLU A 73 -7.76 11.55 -3.59
CA GLU A 73 -6.80 10.97 -4.51
C GLU A 73 -6.40 9.55 -4.09
N LEU A 74 -6.09 9.33 -2.81
CA LEU A 74 -5.77 8.01 -2.30
C LEU A 74 -6.91 7.03 -2.59
N PHE A 75 -8.16 7.41 -2.29
CA PHE A 75 -9.32 6.54 -2.49
C PHE A 75 -9.54 6.18 -3.95
N ARG A 76 -9.32 7.13 -4.86
CA ARG A 76 -9.36 6.88 -6.29
C ARG A 76 -8.32 5.84 -6.69
N VAL A 77 -7.08 5.95 -6.21
CA VAL A 77 -6.02 4.99 -6.54
C VAL A 77 -6.31 3.61 -5.94
N LEU A 78 -6.73 3.54 -4.67
CA LEU A 78 -7.13 2.29 -4.01
C LEU A 78 -8.27 1.60 -4.76
N ARG A 79 -9.26 2.34 -5.24
CA ARG A 79 -10.37 1.76 -6.03
C ARG A 79 -9.87 1.12 -7.31
N LEU A 80 -8.93 1.77 -7.99
CA LEU A 80 -8.40 1.23 -9.22
C LEU A 80 -7.46 0.03 -8.98
N MET A 81 -6.76 0.00 -7.84
CA MET A 81 -5.98 -1.16 -7.39
C MET A 81 -6.89 -2.37 -7.13
N GLU A 82 -8.05 -2.18 -6.49
CA GLU A 82 -9.05 -3.24 -6.31
C GLU A 82 -9.55 -3.78 -7.66
N MET A 83 -9.76 -2.91 -8.64
CA MET A 83 -10.15 -3.34 -10.00
C MET A 83 -9.05 -4.18 -10.66
N ASP A 84 -7.78 -3.79 -10.53
CA ASP A 84 -6.66 -4.55 -11.07
C ASP A 84 -6.53 -5.92 -10.39
N LEU A 85 -6.75 -6.01 -9.07
CA LEU A 85 -6.78 -7.27 -8.34
C LEU A 85 -7.97 -8.17 -8.71
N ALA A 86 -9.11 -7.60 -9.05
CA ALA A 86 -10.22 -8.36 -9.62
C ALA A 86 -9.84 -8.98 -10.98
N MET A 87 -9.01 -8.30 -11.77
CA MET A 87 -8.46 -8.85 -13.02
C MET A 87 -7.42 -9.94 -12.76
N VAL A 88 -6.57 -9.79 -11.73
CA VAL A 88 -5.64 -10.85 -11.28
C VAL A 88 -6.42 -12.11 -10.91
N ARG A 89 -7.50 -11.96 -10.15
CA ARG A 89 -8.39 -13.05 -9.75
C ARG A 89 -9.00 -13.77 -10.95
N ALA A 90 -9.37 -13.04 -12.00
CA ALA A 90 -10.00 -13.59 -13.19
C ALA A 90 -9.00 -14.15 -14.22
N ALA A 91 -7.69 -13.97 -14.03
CA ALA A 91 -6.68 -14.41 -14.98
C ALA A 91 -6.51 -15.94 -14.94
N VAL A 92 -6.64 -16.58 -16.10
CA VAL A 92 -6.47 -18.04 -16.25
C VAL A 92 -5.10 -18.40 -16.83
N GLN A 93 -4.59 -17.59 -17.77
CA GLN A 93 -3.31 -17.83 -18.41
C GLN A 93 -2.16 -17.22 -17.60
N PRO A 94 -1.02 -17.91 -17.42
CA PRO A 94 0.12 -17.41 -16.65
C PRO A 94 0.65 -16.05 -17.12
N GLU A 95 0.69 -15.83 -18.42
CA GLU A 95 1.21 -14.59 -19.02
C GLU A 95 0.29 -13.41 -18.69
N THR A 96 -1.03 -13.60 -18.85
CA THR A 96 -2.04 -12.63 -18.44
C THR A 96 -1.96 -12.34 -16.94
N LEU A 97 -1.78 -13.39 -16.12
CA LEU A 97 -1.65 -13.22 -14.67
C LEU A 97 -0.45 -12.34 -14.32
N ALA A 98 0.71 -12.58 -14.94
CA ALA A 98 1.92 -11.80 -14.72
C ALA A 98 1.73 -10.32 -15.10
N GLU A 99 1.12 -10.04 -16.26
CA GLU A 99 0.81 -8.67 -16.69
C GLU A 99 -0.14 -7.96 -15.71
N ARG A 100 -1.19 -8.65 -15.25
CA ARG A 100 -2.15 -8.08 -14.28
C ARG A 100 -1.52 -7.83 -12.92
N LEU A 101 -0.65 -8.71 -12.47
CA LEU A 101 0.11 -8.52 -11.23
C LEU A 101 1.00 -7.28 -11.33
N GLU A 102 1.72 -7.09 -12.43
CA GLU A 102 2.58 -5.90 -12.56
C GLU A 102 1.76 -4.60 -12.63
N GLN A 103 0.60 -4.62 -13.29
CA GLN A 103 -0.32 -3.49 -13.29
C GLN A 103 -0.83 -3.17 -11.87
N ALA A 104 -1.26 -4.17 -11.11
CA ALA A 104 -1.71 -4.00 -9.73
C ALA A 104 -0.58 -3.48 -8.81
N ARG A 105 0.65 -3.96 -8.99
CA ARG A 105 1.85 -3.47 -8.29
C ARG A 105 2.15 -2.02 -8.60
N ALA A 106 2.07 -1.62 -9.88
CA ALA A 106 2.25 -0.23 -10.28
C ALA A 106 1.24 0.70 -9.59
N ARG A 107 -0.01 0.24 -9.40
CA ARG A 107 -1.00 0.99 -8.63
C ARG A 107 -0.74 1.02 -7.14
N CYS A 108 -0.26 -0.06 -6.53
CA CYS A 108 0.19 -0.02 -5.14
C CYS A 108 1.29 1.03 -4.96
N ARG A 109 2.29 1.06 -5.86
CA ARG A 109 3.35 2.09 -5.84
C ARG A 109 2.79 3.50 -5.97
N GLN A 110 1.80 3.71 -6.83
CA GLN A 110 1.10 4.99 -6.91
C GLN A 110 0.40 5.35 -5.60
N ALA A 111 -0.32 4.42 -4.97
CA ALA A 111 -1.00 4.68 -3.70
C ALA A 111 -0.01 4.98 -2.57
N ILE A 112 1.15 4.31 -2.53
CA ILE A 112 2.24 4.58 -1.60
C ILE A 112 2.76 6.02 -1.76
N LEU A 113 2.93 6.48 -3.01
CA LEU A 113 3.37 7.87 -3.27
C LEU A 113 2.34 8.89 -2.76
N VAL A 114 1.05 8.63 -2.95
CA VAL A 114 -0.01 9.50 -2.43
C VAL A 114 0.00 9.51 -0.90
N ALA A 115 0.09 8.33 -0.27
CA ALA A 115 0.17 8.22 1.19
C ALA A 115 1.40 8.96 1.76
N ASN A 116 2.55 8.86 1.09
CA ASN A 116 3.77 9.56 1.50
C ASN A 116 3.71 11.09 1.29
N SER A 117 2.70 11.60 0.58
CA SER A 117 2.45 13.05 0.44
C SER A 117 1.48 13.62 1.47
N PHE A 118 1.00 12.79 2.40
CA PHE A 118 0.15 13.22 3.52
C PHE A 118 0.90 14.14 4.50
#